data_AF-A0A1V4KCZ2-F1
#
_entry.id   AF-A0A1V4KCZ2-F1
#
_cell.length_a   1.000
_cell.length_b   1.000
_cell.length_c   1.000
_cell.angle_alpha   90.00
_cell.angle_beta   90.00
_cell.angle_gamma   90.00
#
_symmetry.space_group_name_H-M   'P 1'
#
loop_
_entity.id
_entity.type
_entity.pdbx_description
1 polymer ?
#
loop_
_entity_poly.entity_id
_entity_poly.type
_entity_poly.pdbx_seq_one_letter_code
_entity_poly.pdbx_strand_id
1 'polypeptide(L)'
;MAGAKVKVAVRVRPFNARETRQRAKCVIRMSGNTTCITNPKVPEDATKHFTFDHSYWSHTSEEDPQFTSQCRVYQDVGRQLLGLGSRFGVLVWGPRGV
;
A
#
# COMPACT_ATOMS: atom_id res chain seq x y z
N MET A 1 11.69 -21.46 -14.14
CA MET A 1 12.03 -20.05 -13.87
C MET A 1 12.15 -19.88 -12.36
N ALA A 2 13.37 -19.77 -11.83
CA ALA A 2 13.61 -19.61 -10.39
C ALA A 2 13.07 -18.25 -9.93
N GLY A 3 11.86 -18.26 -9.36
CA GLY A 3 11.09 -17.06 -9.03
C GLY A 3 11.73 -16.25 -7.91
N ALA A 4 11.73 -14.93 -8.05
CA ALA A 4 12.30 -14.01 -7.09
C ALA A 4 11.82 -14.30 -5.65
N LYS A 5 12.77 -14.32 -4.70
CA LYS A 5 12.59 -14.68 -3.29
C LYS A 5 11.98 -13.56 -2.44
N VAL A 6 11.62 -12.43 -3.07
CA VAL A 6 11.18 -11.19 -2.42
C VAL A 6 9.89 -10.75 -3.08
N LYS A 7 8.88 -10.45 -2.26
CA LYS A 7 7.66 -9.78 -2.67
C LYS A 7 7.57 -8.43 -1.98
N VAL A 8 7.14 -7.41 -2.71
CA VAL A 8 6.98 -6.03 -2.22
C VAL A 8 5.50 -5.67 -2.27
N ALA A 9 4.96 -5.32 -1.11
CA ALA A 9 3.62 -4.79 -1.00
C ALA A 9 3.67 -3.37 -0.43
N VAL A 10 2.83 -2.49 -0.96
CA VAL A 10 2.62 -1.15 -0.40
C VAL A 10 1.20 -1.02 0.11
N ARG A 11 1.00 -0.19 1.13
CA ARG A 11 -0.31 0.06 1.72
C ARG A 11 -0.47 1.52 2.09
N VAL A 12 -1.59 2.11 1.71
CA VAL A 12 -1.96 3.47 2.12
C VAL A 12 -2.95 3.41 3.28
N ARG A 13 -2.69 4.18 4.34
CA ARG A 13 -3.56 4.29 5.52
C ARG A 13 -4.57 5.44 5.39
N PRO A 14 -5.62 5.47 6.22
CA PRO A 14 -6.47 6.64 6.37
C PRO A 14 -5.67 7.82 6.94
N PHE A 15 -6.20 9.03 6.79
CA PHE A 15 -5.62 10.20 7.45
C PHE A 15 -5.65 10.08 8.97
N ASN A 16 -4.57 10.54 9.61
CA ASN A 16 -4.53 10.69 11.05
C ASN A 16 -5.23 11.99 11.49
N ALA A 17 -5.42 12.16 12.80
CA ALA A 17 -6.12 13.32 13.35
C ALA A 17 -5.51 14.68 12.92
N ARG A 18 -4.17 14.75 12.80
CA ARG A 18 -3.48 15.98 12.37
C ARG A 18 -3.78 16.31 10.91
N GLU A 19 -3.69 15.32 10.03
CA GLU A 19 -3.93 15.47 8.59
C GLU A 19 -5.37 15.86 8.30
N THR A 20 -6.33 15.24 8.99
CA THR A 20 -7.75 15.62 8.93
C THR A 20 -7.98 17.04 9.41
N ARG A 21 -7.38 17.43 10.56
CA ARG A 21 -7.48 18.81 11.09
C ARG A 21 -6.91 19.84 10.13
N GLN A 22 -5.84 19.50 9.41
CA GLN A 22 -5.18 20.37 8.44
C GLN A 22 -5.82 20.32 7.04
N ARG A 23 -6.90 19.55 6.86
CA ARG A 23 -7.56 19.33 5.55
C ARG A 23 -6.54 18.92 4.48
N ALA A 24 -5.63 18.01 4.84
CA ALA A 24 -4.63 17.49 3.94
C ALA A 24 -5.30 16.83 2.72
N LYS A 25 -4.69 17.01 1.55
CA LYS A 25 -5.17 16.38 0.30
C LYS A 25 -4.51 15.01 0.14
N CYS A 26 -5.30 14.03 -0.27
CA CYS A 26 -4.74 12.71 -0.60
C CYS A 26 -4.03 12.81 -1.94
N VAL A 27 -2.72 12.53 -1.92
CA VAL A 27 -1.84 12.58 -3.10
C VAL A 27 -1.57 11.19 -3.67
N ILE A 28 -2.16 10.15 -3.08
CA ILE A 28 -1.98 8.76 -3.48
C ILE A 28 -3.23 8.30 -4.21
N ARG A 29 -3.05 7.58 -5.32
CA ARG A 29 -4.10 6.81 -5.97
C ARG A 29 -3.57 5.42 -6.26
N MET A 30 -4.44 4.41 -6.24
CA MET A 30 -4.06 3.03 -6.56
C MET A 30 -5.03 2.46 -7.58
N SER A 31 -4.50 1.70 -8.53
CA SER A 31 -5.29 0.94 -9.50
C SER A 31 -4.60 -0.40 -9.74
N GLY A 32 -5.26 -1.48 -9.32
CA GLY A 32 -4.65 -2.81 -9.28
C GLY A 32 -3.34 -2.79 -8.50
N ASN A 33 -2.25 -3.18 -9.16
CA ASN A 33 -0.92 -3.25 -8.56
C ASN A 33 -0.11 -1.94 -8.68
N THR A 34 -0.68 -0.92 -9.32
CA THR A 34 0.00 0.35 -9.58
C THR A 34 -0.43 1.40 -8.57
N THR A 35 0.55 2.03 -7.93
CA THR A 35 0.40 3.19 -7.04
C THR A 35 0.90 4.45 -7.73
N CYS A 36 0.09 5.50 -7.71
CA CYS A 36 0.38 6.81 -8.27
C CYS A 36 0.55 7.83 -7.15
N ILE A 37 1.60 8.64 -7.22
CA ILE A 37 1.88 9.74 -6.27
C ILE A 37 1.87 11.05 -7.04
N THR A 38 0.98 11.96 -6.67
CA THR A 38 0.86 13.29 -7.30
C THR A 38 1.50 14.37 -6.43
N ASN A 39 2.52 15.06 -6.92
CA ASN A 39 3.07 16.25 -6.30
C ASN A 39 2.19 17.47 -6.63
N PRO A 40 1.47 18.05 -5.66
CA PRO A 40 0.60 19.21 -5.92
C PRO A 40 1.37 20.51 -6.21
N LYS A 41 2.70 20.52 -6.06
CA LYS A 41 3.54 21.72 -6.23
C LYS A 41 4.18 21.84 -7.61
N VAL A 42 4.17 20.79 -8.44
CA VAL A 42 4.83 20.76 -9.76
C VAL A 42 3.83 20.26 -10.80
N PRO A 43 3.30 21.14 -11.68
CA PRO A 43 2.23 20.77 -12.62
C PRO A 43 2.67 19.87 -13.80
N GLU A 44 3.85 20.10 -14.38
CA GLU A 44 4.25 19.47 -15.66
C GLU A 44 4.74 18.02 -15.55
N ASP A 45 5.13 17.56 -14.35
CA ASP A 45 5.55 16.17 -14.05
C ASP A 45 4.88 15.68 -12.75
N ALA A 46 3.61 16.08 -12.57
CA ALA A 46 2.95 16.00 -11.28
C ALA A 46 2.81 14.57 -10.74
N THR A 47 2.63 13.56 -11.60
CA THR A 47 2.26 12.20 -11.15
C THR A 47 3.32 11.16 -11.49
N LYS A 48 3.82 10.48 -10.45
CA LYS A 48 4.74 9.36 -10.58
C LYS A 48 4.01 8.05 -10.37
N HIS A 49 4.32 7.05 -11.19
CA HIS A 49 3.70 5.72 -11.15
C HIS A 49 4.70 4.68 -10.67
N PHE A 50 4.26 3.78 -9.77
CA PHE A 50 5.06 2.70 -9.22
C PHE A 50 4.24 1.41 -9.22
N THR A 51 4.80 0.31 -9.70
CA THR A 51 4.12 -1.00 -9.73
C THR A 51 4.79 -1.96 -8.75
N PHE A 52 3.97 -2.65 -7.95
CA PHE A 52 4.42 -3.58 -6.92
C PHE A 52 3.75 -4.95 -7.09
N ASP A 53 4.15 -5.94 -6.29
CA ASP A 53 3.43 -7.24 -6.25
C ASP A 53 2.02 -7.06 -5.70
N HIS A 54 1.85 -6.15 -4.73
CA HIS A 54 0.55 -5.75 -4.19
C HIS A 54 0.51 -4.26 -3.86
N SER A 55 -0.60 -3.60 -4.21
CA SER A 55 -0.91 -2.22 -3.79
C SER A 55 -2.23 -2.21 -3.03
N TYR A 56 -2.18 -2.01 -1.72
CA TYR A 56 -3.33 -2.09 -0.82
C TYR A 56 -3.90 -0.71 -0.48
N TRP A 57 -5.13 -0.47 -0.94
CA TRP A 57 -5.88 0.73 -0.59
C TRP A 57 -6.63 0.51 0.72
N SER A 58 -6.16 1.12 1.82
CA SER A 58 -6.87 1.11 3.11
C SER A 58 -7.18 2.53 3.59
N HIS A 59 -7.32 3.49 2.67
CA HIS A 59 -7.47 4.91 3.02
C HIS A 59 -8.91 5.29 3.42
N THR A 60 -9.89 4.57 2.89
CA THR A 60 -11.33 4.80 3.07
C THR A 60 -11.89 3.85 4.12
N SER A 61 -12.94 3.09 3.78
CA SER A 61 -13.69 2.20 4.66
C SER A 61 -14.20 0.99 3.89
N GLU A 62 -14.78 0.00 4.57
CA GLU A 62 -15.17 -1.28 3.97
C GLU A 62 -16.28 -1.15 2.89
N GLU A 63 -16.99 -0.03 2.85
CA GLU A 63 -17.99 0.27 1.82
C GLU A 63 -17.35 0.60 0.46
N ASP A 64 -16.08 0.96 0.43
CA ASP A 64 -15.32 1.19 -0.81
C ASP A 64 -14.89 -0.16 -1.41
N PRO A 65 -15.30 -0.50 -2.65
CA PRO A 65 -14.92 -1.77 -3.28
C PRO A 65 -13.41 -1.97 -3.45
N GLN A 66 -12.62 -0.89 -3.43
CA GLN A 66 -11.16 -0.94 -3.51
C GLN A 66 -10.51 -1.14 -2.13
N PHE A 67 -11.28 -1.07 -1.04
CA PHE A 67 -10.76 -1.20 0.31
C PHE A 67 -10.13 -2.58 0.57
N THR A 68 -8.94 -2.55 1.16
CA THR A 68 -8.21 -3.74 1.57
C THR A 68 -8.20 -3.80 3.10
N SER A 69 -8.88 -4.81 3.64
CA SER A 69 -8.91 -5.10 5.07
C SER A 69 -7.64 -5.83 5.53
N GLN A 70 -7.45 -5.87 6.86
CA GLN A 70 -6.36 -6.66 7.47
C GLN A 70 -6.41 -8.14 7.08
N CYS A 71 -7.61 -8.71 7.02
CA CYS A 71 -7.82 -10.10 6.64
C CYS A 71 -7.29 -10.38 5.24
N ARG A 72 -7.52 -9.45 4.29
CA ARG A 72 -7.04 -9.61 2.91
C ARG A 72 -5.51 -9.54 2.81
N VAL A 73 -4.88 -8.57 3.48
CA VAL A 73 -3.41 -8.47 3.55
C VAL A 73 -2.80 -9.76 4.14
N TYR A 74 -3.41 -10.30 5.19
CA TYR A 74 -2.97 -11.55 5.79
C TYR A 74 -3.12 -12.76 4.85
N GLN A 75 -4.23 -12.86 4.12
CA GLN A 75 -4.44 -13.95 3.17
C GLN A 75 -3.45 -13.92 2.01
N ASP A 76 -3.17 -12.73 1.49
CA ASP A 76 -2.27 -12.54 0.34
C ASP A 76 -0.80 -12.73 0.72
N VAL A 77 -0.35 -12.12 1.83
CA VAL A 77 1.07 -12.13 2.23
C VAL A 77 1.33 -13.16 3.33
N GLY A 78 0.56 -13.11 4.41
CA GLY A 78 0.81 -13.94 5.61
C GLY A 78 0.63 -15.44 5.35
N ARG A 79 -0.49 -15.83 4.75
CA ARG A 79 -0.81 -17.25 4.52
C ARG A 79 0.14 -17.91 3.54
N GLN A 80 0.56 -17.20 2.49
CA GLN A 80 1.53 -17.73 1.53
C GLN A 80 2.88 -18.02 2.17
N LEU A 81 3.31 -17.19 3.12
CA LEU A 81 4.57 -17.38 3.83
C LEU A 81 4.52 -18.56 4.81
N LEU A 82 3.39 -18.75 5.49
CA LEU A 82 3.19 -19.88 6.42
C LEU A 82 3.21 -21.25 5.73
N GLY A 83 2.77 -21.33 4.47
CA GLY A 83 2.71 -22.60 3.72
C GLY A 83 4.06 -23.13 3.21
N LEU A 84 5.14 -22.34 3.26
CA LEU A 84 6.40 -22.64 2.56
C LEU A 84 7.39 -23.51 3.33
N GLY A 85 7.16 -23.81 4.62
CA GLY A 85 8.06 -24.65 5.44
C GLY A 85 9.52 -24.17 5.51
N SER A 86 9.79 -22.95 5.03
CA SER A 86 11.11 -22.37 4.81
C SER A 86 11.27 -21.12 5.67
N ARG A 87 12.52 -20.69 5.93
CA ARG A 87 12.76 -19.42 6.63
C ARG A 87 12.23 -18.24 5.81
N PHE A 88 11.24 -17.55 6.34
CA PHE A 88 10.70 -16.30 5.79
C PHE A 88 10.90 -15.16 6.78
N GLY A 89 10.88 -13.93 6.26
CA GLY A 89 10.88 -12.71 7.06
C GLY A 89 9.91 -11.71 6.44
N VAL A 90 9.15 -11.01 7.28
CA VAL A 90 8.32 -9.89 6.88
C VAL A 90 8.91 -8.63 7.48
N LEU A 91 9.28 -7.69 6.63
CA LEU A 91 9.75 -6.37 7.06
C LEU A 91 8.65 -5.35 6.79
N VAL A 92 8.28 -4.59 7.82
CA VAL A 92 7.39 -3.43 7.67
C VAL A 92 8.26 -2.18 7.70
N TRP A 93 8.14 -1.34 6.68
CA TRP A 93 8.95 -0.12 6.53
C TRP A 93 8.06 1.08 6.20
N GLY A 94 8.33 2.22 6.85
CA GLY A 94 7.61 3.46 6.65
C GLY A 94 8.02 4.56 7.63
N PRO A 95 7.56 5.80 7.42
CA PRO A 95 7.79 6.92 8.34
C PRO A 95 7.20 6.64 9.74
N ARG A 96 7.64 7.35 10.79
CA ARG A 96 7.05 7.15 12.12
C ARG A 96 5.62 7.71 12.18
N GLY A 97 4.70 6.98 12.82
CA GLY A 97 3.30 7.39 12.96
C GLY A 97 2.41 7.06 11.75
N VAL A 98 2.84 6.11 10.91
CA VAL A 98 1.95 5.28 10.07
C VAL A 98 1.54 4.03 10.82
#